data_AF-A0A4P8PXS7-F1
#
_entry.id   AF-A0A4P8PXS7-F1
#
_cell.length_a   1.000
_cell.length_b   1.000
_cell.length_c   1.000
_cell.angle_alpha   90.00
_cell.angle_beta   90.00
_cell.angle_gamma   90.00
#
_symmetry.space_group_name_H-M   'P 1'
#
loop_
_entity.id
_entity.type
_entity.pdbx_description
1 polymer ?
#
loop_
_entity_poly.entity_id
_entity_poly.type
_entity_poly.pdbx_seq_one_letter_code
_entity_poly.pdbx_strand_id
1 'polypeptide(L)'
;MTPQPALPRGLSLLVAEPGRTAGVEEELRATRPVRHVRGRRMPTAAALFDEFAAALQFPYYFGRNKDAFDECLRELGDTVGADPVVLVLDADALLADQPAELAWFAAAVGHTDASIVLQVRPGRADAVTDRFAAVGVDLPRIAVSDA
;
A
#
# COMPACT_ATOMS: atom_id res chain seq x y z
N MET A 1 15.57 -22.21 -0.06
CA MET A 1 14.87 -21.11 -0.77
C MET A 1 13.44 -21.12 -0.26
N THR A 2 13.09 -20.20 0.63
CA THR A 2 11.71 -20.05 1.11
C THR A 2 10.84 -19.63 -0.09
N PRO A 3 9.65 -20.22 -0.28
CA PRO A 3 8.78 -19.80 -1.37
C PRO A 3 8.41 -18.31 -1.21
N GLN A 4 8.61 -17.56 -2.28
CA GLN A 4 8.34 -16.12 -2.34
C GLN A 4 6.82 -15.86 -2.13
N PRO A 5 6.44 -14.82 -1.36
CA PRO A 5 5.04 -14.41 -1.31
C PRO A 5 4.61 -13.88 -2.69
N ALA A 6 3.56 -14.50 -3.26
CA ALA A 6 2.91 -13.98 -4.44
C ALA A 6 2.29 -12.61 -4.11
N LEU A 7 2.65 -11.58 -4.88
CA LEU A 7 2.00 -10.27 -4.82
C LEU A 7 1.23 -10.07 -6.12
N PRO A 8 -0.11 -10.19 -6.10
CA PRO A 8 -0.89 -9.77 -7.25
C PRO A 8 -0.73 -8.25 -7.43
N ARG A 9 -0.82 -7.79 -8.68
CA ARG A 9 -0.87 -6.35 -8.98
C ARG A 9 -2.10 -5.73 -8.33
N GLY A 10 -1.96 -4.49 -7.88
CA GLY A 10 -3.00 -3.78 -7.13
C GLY A 10 -2.91 -4.04 -5.62
N LEU A 11 -4.06 -4.07 -4.94
CA LEU A 11 -4.14 -4.16 -3.49
C LEU A 11 -4.07 -5.60 -2.99
N SER A 12 -3.33 -5.81 -1.91
CA SER A 12 -3.27 -7.09 -1.18
C SER A 12 -3.18 -6.85 0.32
N LEU A 13 -3.61 -7.82 1.12
CA LEU A 13 -3.57 -7.76 2.58
C LEU A 13 -2.45 -8.63 3.14
N LEU A 14 -1.55 -8.04 3.91
CA LEU A 14 -0.57 -8.74 4.75
C LEU A 14 -1.04 -8.68 6.20
N VAL A 15 -1.34 -9.82 6.79
CA VAL A 15 -1.74 -9.92 8.21
C VAL A 15 -0.58 -10.46 9.01
N ALA A 16 0.11 -9.58 9.73
CA ALA A 16 1.37 -9.91 10.38
C ALA A 16 1.67 -8.97 11.55
N GLU A 17 2.38 -9.49 12.56
CA GLU A 17 3.03 -8.69 13.59
C GLU A 17 4.28 -7.97 13.03
N PRO A 18 4.75 -6.88 13.66
CA PRO A 18 5.86 -6.07 13.14
C PRO A 18 7.12 -6.86 12.80
N GLY A 19 7.50 -7.85 13.62
CA GLY A 19 8.65 -8.69 13.35
C GLY A 19 8.51 -9.52 12.07
N ARG A 20 7.31 -10.08 11.82
CA ARG A 20 7.06 -10.84 10.59
C ARG A 20 6.96 -9.91 9.38
N THR A 21 6.35 -8.73 9.54
CA THR A 21 6.34 -7.69 8.50
C THR A 21 7.75 -7.32 8.05
N ALA A 22 8.68 -7.13 8.99
CA ALA A 22 10.07 -6.84 8.67
C ALA A 22 10.74 -7.96 7.85
N GLY A 23 10.50 -9.22 8.21
CA GLY A 23 11.00 -10.36 7.44
C GLY A 23 10.44 -10.41 6.01
N VAL A 24 9.14 -10.19 5.83
CA VAL A 24 8.52 -10.09 4.49
C VAL A 24 9.11 -8.93 3.69
N GLU A 25 9.33 -7.78 4.33
CA GLU A 25 9.96 -6.63 3.67
C GLU A 25 11.38 -6.96 3.19
N GLU A 26 12.18 -7.64 4.01
CA GLU A 26 13.53 -8.10 3.65
C GLU A 26 13.50 -9.07 2.45
N GLU A 27 12.61 -10.05 2.47
CA GLU A 27 12.41 -10.99 1.36
C GLU A 27 12.03 -10.27 0.05
N LEU A 28 11.18 -9.24 0.13
CA LEU A 28 10.77 -8.44 -1.02
C LEU A 28 11.91 -7.57 -1.56
N ARG A 29 12.66 -6.92 -0.67
CA ARG A 29 13.79 -6.04 -1.05
C ARG A 29 14.91 -6.76 -1.79
N ALA A 30 15.01 -8.09 -1.63
CA ALA A 30 15.99 -8.89 -2.35
C ALA A 30 15.78 -8.92 -3.87
N THR A 31 14.58 -8.58 -4.36
CA THR A 31 14.22 -8.75 -5.79
C THR A 31 13.61 -7.51 -6.44
N ARG A 32 13.07 -6.57 -5.66
CA ARG A 32 12.36 -5.39 -6.19
C ARG A 32 12.49 -4.17 -5.27
N PRO A 33 12.32 -2.96 -5.82
CA PRO A 33 12.27 -1.75 -5.01
C PRO A 33 11.11 -1.80 -4.02
N VAL A 34 11.39 -1.59 -2.74
CA VAL A 34 10.35 -1.47 -1.72
C VAL A 34 10.38 -0.07 -1.11
N ARG A 35 9.20 0.53 -0.96
CA ARG A 35 8.96 1.76 -0.21
C ARG A 35 7.89 1.48 0.83
N HIS A 36 7.99 2.13 1.99
CA HIS A 36 6.94 2.06 3.00
C HIS A 36 6.27 3.41 3.19
N VAL A 37 5.00 3.36 3.54
CA VAL A 37 4.21 4.51 3.98
C VAL A 37 3.48 4.12 5.26
N ARG A 38 3.21 5.09 6.13
CA ARG A 38 2.62 4.84 7.46
C ARG A 38 1.15 5.17 7.43
N GLY A 39 0.28 4.16 7.51
CA GLY A 39 -1.18 4.31 7.58
C GLY A 39 -1.64 5.29 8.66
N ARG A 40 -1.01 5.24 9.85
CA ARG A 40 -1.22 6.20 10.94
C ARG A 40 -0.89 7.66 10.62
N ARG A 41 -0.17 7.94 9.52
CA ARG A 41 0.12 9.28 9.00
C ARG A 41 -0.81 9.68 7.87
N MET A 42 -1.75 8.83 7.47
CA MET A 42 -2.65 9.02 6.34
C MET A 42 -4.14 8.91 6.73
N PRO A 43 -4.62 9.53 7.83
CA PRO A 43 -6.04 9.42 8.21
C PRO A 43 -6.98 10.16 7.25
N THR A 44 -6.45 11.09 6.44
CA THR A 44 -7.18 11.88 5.43
C THR A 44 -6.47 11.82 4.08
N ALA A 45 -7.18 12.16 2.99
CA ALA A 45 -6.59 12.19 1.64
C ALA A 45 -5.41 13.19 1.54
N ALA A 46 -5.51 14.34 2.19
CA ALA A 46 -4.42 15.32 2.23
C ALA A 46 -3.14 14.73 2.88
N ALA A 47 -3.30 14.05 4.01
CA ALA A 47 -2.19 13.42 4.71
C ALA A 47 -1.62 12.21 3.94
N LEU A 48 -2.47 11.49 3.21
CA LEU A 48 -2.07 10.45 2.26
C LEU A 48 -1.18 11.01 1.15
N PHE A 49 -1.58 12.13 0.54
CA PHE A 49 -0.77 12.79 -0.49
C PHE A 49 0.63 13.16 0.02
N ASP A 50 0.73 13.74 1.21
CA ASP A 50 2.02 14.13 1.79
C ASP A 50 2.91 12.91 2.11
N GLU A 51 2.33 11.84 2.68
CA GLU A 51 3.10 10.64 3.03
C GLU A 51 3.59 9.89 1.78
N PHE A 52 2.75 9.72 0.76
CA PHE A 52 3.15 9.10 -0.50
C PHE A 52 4.18 9.95 -1.24
N ALA A 53 3.96 11.27 -1.35
CA ALA A 53 4.92 12.15 -2.00
C ALA A 53 6.29 12.11 -1.31
N ALA A 54 6.31 12.07 0.02
CA ALA A 54 7.54 11.95 0.79
C ALA A 54 8.20 10.57 0.61
N ALA A 55 7.47 9.45 0.67
CA ALA A 55 8.06 8.12 0.58
C ALA A 55 8.53 7.77 -0.84
N LEU A 56 7.77 8.18 -1.85
CA LEU A 56 8.00 7.87 -3.26
C LEU A 56 8.79 8.97 -3.98
N GLN A 57 9.13 10.06 -3.27
CA GLN A 57 9.87 11.20 -3.81
C GLN A 57 9.20 11.78 -5.06
N PHE A 58 7.89 12.06 -4.95
CA PHE A 58 7.15 12.75 -6.02
C PHE A 58 7.80 14.10 -6.36
N PRO A 59 7.58 14.65 -7.58
CA PRO A 59 8.21 15.89 -8.01
C PRO A 59 8.00 17.05 -7.04
N TYR A 60 8.98 17.97 -6.97
CA TYR A 60 8.91 19.17 -6.12
C TYR A 60 7.61 19.99 -6.31
N TYR A 61 7.07 19.98 -7.52
CA TYR A 61 5.84 20.68 -7.90
C TYR A 61 4.56 19.84 -7.77
N PHE A 62 4.60 18.71 -7.03
CA PHE A 62 3.44 17.84 -6.83
C PHE A 62 2.20 18.60 -6.33
N GLY A 63 1.11 18.48 -7.08
CA GLY A 63 -0.10 19.31 -6.95
C GLY A 63 -1.02 18.97 -5.77
N ARG A 64 -0.73 17.93 -4.98
CA ARG A 64 -1.50 17.52 -3.79
C ARG A 64 -3.01 17.37 -4.02
N ASN A 65 -3.36 16.75 -5.14
CA ASN A 65 -4.73 16.42 -5.49
C ASN A 65 -4.78 15.04 -6.15
N LYS A 66 -6.00 14.54 -6.38
CA LYS A 66 -6.26 13.20 -6.90
C LYS A 66 -5.66 12.98 -8.29
N ASP A 67 -5.81 13.94 -9.19
CA ASP A 67 -5.29 13.84 -10.56
C ASP A 67 -3.76 13.78 -10.56
N ALA A 68 -3.11 14.67 -9.81
CA ALA A 68 -1.66 14.67 -9.65
C ALA A 68 -1.13 13.39 -8.98
N PHE A 69 -1.91 12.80 -8.07
CA PHE A 69 -1.56 11.54 -7.42
C PHE A 69 -1.61 10.38 -8.41
N ASP A 70 -2.67 10.28 -9.20
CA ASP A 70 -2.84 9.27 -10.24
C ASP A 70 -1.72 9.36 -11.29
N GLU A 71 -1.35 10.57 -11.71
CA GLU A 71 -0.22 10.82 -12.61
C GLU A 71 1.09 10.29 -12.02
N CYS A 72 1.41 10.66 -10.78
CA CYS A 72 2.65 10.20 -10.14
C CYS A 72 2.69 8.67 -9.94
N LEU A 73 1.54 8.03 -9.69
CA LEU A 73 1.46 6.58 -9.54
C LEU A 73 1.73 5.80 -10.84
N ARG A 74 1.41 6.37 -12.00
CA ARG A 74 1.70 5.74 -13.31
C ARG A 74 3.19 5.73 -13.64
N GLU A 75 3.93 6.72 -13.13
CA GLU A 75 5.36 6.91 -13.39
C GLU A 75 6.26 6.16 -12.39
N LEU A 76 5.71 5.32 -11.49
CA LEU A 76 6.50 4.63 -10.47
C LEU A 76 7.53 3.66 -11.04
N GLY A 77 7.25 3.02 -12.17
CA GLY A 77 8.21 2.14 -12.85
C GLY A 77 9.51 2.85 -13.23
N ASP A 78 9.40 4.12 -13.63
CA ASP A 78 10.53 4.95 -14.06
C ASP A 78 11.18 5.68 -12.89
N THR A 79 10.41 6.10 -11.90
CA THR A 79 10.90 6.93 -10.77
C THR A 79 11.39 6.12 -9.57
N VAL A 80 10.76 4.99 -9.26
CA VAL A 80 11.12 4.09 -8.15
C VAL A 80 11.87 2.86 -8.65
N GLY A 81 11.54 2.39 -9.85
CA GLY A 81 12.09 1.20 -10.50
C GLY A 81 11.00 0.19 -10.85
N ALA A 82 11.36 -0.82 -11.67
CA ALA A 82 10.42 -1.82 -12.17
C ALA A 82 9.75 -2.66 -11.06
N ASP A 83 8.44 -2.92 -11.22
CA ASP A 83 7.58 -3.67 -10.29
C ASP A 83 7.76 -3.27 -8.81
N PRO A 84 7.60 -1.98 -8.46
CA PRO A 84 7.86 -1.54 -7.11
C PRO A 84 6.77 -2.03 -6.15
N VAL A 85 7.14 -2.27 -4.89
CA VAL A 85 6.19 -2.58 -3.81
C VAL A 85 6.07 -1.38 -2.89
N VAL A 86 4.84 -0.96 -2.63
CA VAL A 86 4.53 0.01 -1.57
C VAL A 86 3.87 -0.73 -0.41
N LEU A 87 4.57 -0.79 0.71
CA LEU A 87 4.08 -1.40 1.93
C LEU A 87 3.41 -0.33 2.81
N VAL A 88 2.09 -0.39 2.94
CA VAL A 88 1.30 0.47 3.82
C VAL A 88 1.25 -0.17 5.21
N LEU A 89 2.05 0.35 6.14
CA LEU A 89 2.13 -0.14 7.52
C LEU A 89 0.97 0.40 8.37
N ASP A 90 0.45 -0.40 9.30
CA ASP A 90 -0.71 -0.01 10.14
C ASP A 90 -1.90 0.49 9.28
N ALA A 91 -2.23 -0.26 8.22
CA ALA A 91 -3.22 0.13 7.21
C ALA A 91 -4.65 0.27 7.76
N ASP A 92 -4.92 -0.17 8.99
CA ASP A 92 -6.20 0.05 9.64
C ASP A 92 -6.47 1.54 9.94
N ALA A 93 -5.43 2.38 9.98
CA ALA A 93 -5.55 3.83 10.11
C ALA A 93 -5.63 4.58 8.77
N LEU A 94 -5.38 3.93 7.63
CA LEU A 94 -5.46 4.53 6.31
C LEU A 94 -6.87 5.10 6.07
N LEU A 95 -6.98 6.39 5.76
CA LEU A 95 -8.24 7.09 5.48
C LEU A 95 -9.32 6.90 6.56
N ALA A 96 -8.92 6.70 7.83
CA ALA A 96 -9.86 6.45 8.93
C ALA A 96 -10.81 7.63 9.18
N ASP A 97 -10.35 8.87 8.95
CA ASP A 97 -11.16 10.09 9.13
C ASP A 97 -11.94 10.46 7.86
N GLN A 98 -11.64 9.82 6.72
CA GLN A 98 -12.28 10.05 5.43
C GLN A 98 -12.56 8.73 4.69
N PRO A 99 -13.37 7.82 5.26
CA PRO A 99 -13.59 6.49 4.68
C PRO A 99 -14.25 6.52 3.29
N ALA A 100 -14.99 7.59 2.95
CA ALA A 100 -15.55 7.79 1.62
C ALA A 100 -14.49 7.89 0.51
N GLU A 101 -13.24 8.22 0.86
CA GLU A 101 -12.12 8.32 -0.08
C GLU A 101 -11.50 6.96 -0.44
N LEU A 102 -11.87 5.87 0.25
CA LEU A 102 -11.31 4.54 0.00
C LEU A 102 -11.58 4.04 -1.42
N ALA A 103 -12.79 4.29 -1.95
CA ALA A 103 -13.16 3.90 -3.31
C ALA A 103 -12.24 4.56 -4.35
N TRP A 104 -11.97 5.85 -4.18
CA TRP A 104 -11.05 6.58 -5.03
C TRP A 104 -9.62 6.06 -4.87
N PHE A 105 -9.13 5.89 -3.64
CA PHE A 105 -7.77 5.40 -3.40
C PHE A 105 -7.54 4.03 -4.06
N ALA A 106 -8.50 3.11 -3.91
CA ALA A 106 -8.42 1.79 -4.51
C ALA A 106 -8.40 1.85 -6.06
N ALA A 107 -9.20 2.73 -6.66
CA ALA A 107 -9.16 2.96 -8.10
C ALA A 107 -7.82 3.55 -8.55
N ALA A 108 -7.29 4.55 -7.85
CA ALA A 108 -6.01 5.19 -8.12
C ALA A 108 -4.87 4.16 -8.17
N VAL A 109 -4.77 3.33 -7.12
CA VAL A 109 -3.73 2.30 -7.06
C VAL A 109 -4.00 1.06 -7.92
N GLY A 110 -5.23 0.86 -8.37
CA GLY A 110 -5.55 -0.19 -9.35
C GLY A 110 -4.95 0.08 -10.74
N HIS A 111 -4.60 1.34 -11.02
CA HIS A 111 -4.00 1.77 -12.30
C HIS A 111 -2.47 1.84 -12.28
N THR A 112 -1.80 1.55 -11.16
CA THR A 112 -0.34 1.52 -11.11
C THR A 112 0.21 0.13 -11.39
N ASP A 113 1.43 0.08 -11.92
CA ASP A 113 2.20 -1.16 -12.05
C ASP A 113 2.82 -1.60 -10.71
N ALA A 114 2.66 -0.83 -9.63
CA ALA A 114 3.12 -1.20 -8.30
C ALA A 114 2.22 -2.24 -7.62
N SER A 115 2.82 -3.08 -6.78
CA SER A 115 2.08 -3.88 -5.80
C SER A 115 1.87 -3.05 -4.53
N ILE A 116 0.61 -2.85 -4.12
CA ILE A 116 0.29 -2.13 -2.87
C ILE A 116 -0.13 -3.12 -1.80
N VAL A 117 0.72 -3.27 -0.78
CA VAL A 117 0.51 -4.22 0.31
C VAL A 117 0.01 -3.49 1.55
N LEU A 118 -1.21 -3.76 1.94
CA LEU A 118 -1.81 -3.26 3.18
C LEU A 118 -1.41 -4.18 4.32
N GLN A 119 -0.50 -3.73 5.17
CA GLN A 119 -0.14 -4.47 6.38
C GLN A 119 -1.05 -4.08 7.54
N VAL A 120 -1.58 -5.09 8.22
CA VAL A 120 -2.38 -4.95 9.44
C VAL A 120 -2.00 -6.00 10.47
N ARG A 121 -2.27 -5.71 11.74
CA ARG A 121 -2.15 -6.71 12.81
C ARG A 121 -3.31 -7.72 12.76
N PRO A 122 -3.13 -8.96 13.24
CA PRO A 122 -4.16 -9.99 13.22
C PRO A 122 -5.55 -9.55 13.72
N GLY A 123 -5.61 -8.86 14.86
CA GLY A 123 -6.88 -8.38 15.43
C GLY A 123 -7.56 -7.22 14.70
N ARG A 124 -7.00 -6.73 13.58
CA ARG A 124 -7.54 -5.62 12.78
C ARG A 124 -7.90 -6.02 11.35
N ALA A 125 -7.62 -7.28 10.98
CA ALA A 125 -7.76 -7.75 9.60
C ALA A 125 -9.20 -7.67 9.09
N ASP A 126 -10.16 -8.13 9.88
CA ASP A 126 -11.57 -8.16 9.48
C ASP A 126 -12.10 -6.74 9.26
N ALA A 127 -11.82 -5.83 10.19
CA ALA A 127 -12.23 -4.42 10.07
C ALA A 127 -11.67 -3.74 8.80
N VAL A 128 -10.44 -4.05 8.39
CA VAL A 128 -9.89 -3.51 7.14
C VAL A 128 -10.52 -4.19 5.92
N THR A 129 -10.71 -5.50 5.98
CA THR A 129 -11.37 -6.25 4.91
C THR A 129 -12.78 -5.72 4.66
N ASP A 130 -13.57 -5.52 5.71
CA ASP A 130 -14.93 -4.99 5.64
C ASP A 130 -14.97 -3.58 5.04
N ARG A 131 -14.02 -2.71 5.40
CA ARG A 131 -13.94 -1.33 4.86
C ARG A 131 -13.69 -1.30 3.35
N PHE A 132 -12.83 -2.17 2.85
CA PHE A 132 -12.54 -2.27 1.42
C PHE A 132 -13.68 -3.00 0.67
N ALA A 133 -14.26 -4.04 1.27
CA ALA A 133 -15.43 -4.71 0.72
C ALA A 133 -16.64 -3.76 0.57
N ALA A 134 -16.83 -2.84 1.53
CA ALA A 134 -17.89 -1.83 1.47
C ALA A 134 -17.77 -0.86 0.28
N VAL A 135 -16.58 -0.74 -0.33
CA VAL A 135 -16.34 0.04 -1.56
C VAL A 135 -16.12 -0.85 -2.79
N GLY A 136 -16.45 -2.14 -2.70
CA GLY A 136 -16.38 -3.09 -3.81
C GLY A 136 -14.98 -3.62 -4.13
N VAL A 137 -14.05 -3.55 -3.17
CA VAL A 137 -12.66 -3.97 -3.35
C VAL A 137 -12.41 -5.23 -2.52
N ASP A 138 -12.03 -6.31 -3.19
CA ASP A 138 -11.50 -7.50 -2.53
C ASP A 138 -10.01 -7.33 -2.21
N LEU A 139 -9.59 -7.85 -1.06
CA LEU A 139 -8.22 -7.79 -0.59
C LEU A 139 -7.63 -9.20 -0.50
N PRO A 140 -7.02 -9.72 -1.60
CA PRO A 140 -6.39 -11.02 -1.56
C PRO A 140 -5.30 -11.05 -0.47
N ARG A 141 -5.35 -12.07 0.38
CA ARG A 141 -4.37 -12.23 1.47
C ARG A 141 -3.07 -12.78 0.92
N ILE A 142 -1.97 -12.17 1.32
CA ILE A 142 -0.64 -12.67 1.04
C ILE A 142 -0.39 -13.86 1.96
N ALA A 143 -0.14 -15.02 1.37
CA ALA A 143 0.31 -16.18 2.12
C ALA A 143 1.69 -15.88 2.70
N VAL A 144 1.78 -15.86 4.02
CA VAL A 144 3.04 -15.74 4.73
C VAL A 144 3.39 -17.14 5.20
N SER A 145 4.46 -17.74 4.68
CA SER A 145 4.92 -19.04 5.21
C SER A 145 5.34 -18.84 6.66
N ASP A 146 4.88 -19.68 7.57
CA ASP A 146 5.46 -19.73 8.92
C ASP A 146 6.90 -20.25 8.77
N ALA A 147 7.86 -19.39 9.10
CA ALA A 147 9.27 -19.76 9.16
C ALA A 147 9.62 -20.29 10.55
#